data_AF-A0AAE6NKY3-F1
#
_entry.id   AF-A0AAE6NKY3-F1
#
_cell.length_a   1.000
_cell.length_b   1.000
_cell.length_c   1.000
_cell.angle_alpha   90.00
_cell.angle_beta   90.00
_cell.angle_gamma   90.00
#
_symmetry.space_group_name_H-M   'P 1'
#
loop_
_entity.id
_entity.type
_entity.pdbx_description
1 polymer ?
#
loop_
_entity_poly.entity_id
_entity_poly.type
_entity_poly.pdbx_seq_one_letter_code
_entity_poly.pdbx_strand_id
1 'polypeptide(L)'
;MQAASEAVRQHNHAALAGGYDSTLEVSRAVISLVEMCRRLLEATEHMDRRVHRDLAAGVLAPDDGTRPEEHAHGAGVALLDARLALSELLGQLQVASGHLWHLGMVFEPEEDEA
;
A
#
# COMPACT_ATOMS: atom_id res chain seq x y z
N MET A 1 5.37 -7.82 -14.52
CA MET A 1 4.06 -8.34 -14.08
C MET A 1 3.81 -9.73 -14.64
N GLN A 2 3.69 -9.93 -15.96
CA GLN A 2 3.44 -11.27 -16.55
C GLN A 2 4.50 -12.34 -16.20
N ALA A 3 5.79 -12.01 -16.24
CA ALA A 3 6.85 -12.97 -15.87
C ALA A 3 6.91 -13.29 -14.36
N ALA A 4 6.45 -12.38 -13.51
CA ALA A 4 6.30 -12.64 -12.08
C ALA A 4 5.08 -13.55 -11.84
N SER A 5 3.99 -13.36 -12.61
CA SER A 5 2.80 -14.21 -12.63
C SER A 5 3.10 -15.66 -13.06
N GLU A 6 3.79 -15.85 -14.19
CA GLU A 6 4.08 -17.19 -14.71
C GLU A 6 4.96 -18.03 -13.76
N ALA A 7 5.84 -17.35 -13.02
CA ALA A 7 6.68 -17.97 -11.99
C ALA A 7 5.89 -18.34 -10.72
N VAL A 8 4.77 -17.65 -10.41
CA VAL A 8 3.89 -18.00 -9.27
C VAL A 8 3.13 -19.28 -9.61
N ARG A 9 2.57 -19.32 -10.82
CA ARG A 9 1.78 -20.42 -11.36
C ARG A 9 2.51 -21.76 -11.31
N GLN A 10 3.77 -21.80 -11.73
CA GLN A 10 4.56 -23.03 -11.74
C GLN A 10 4.96 -23.53 -10.34
N HIS A 11 5.06 -22.65 -9.35
CA HIS A 11 5.49 -23.01 -7.99
C HIS A 11 4.34 -23.42 -7.07
N ASN A 12 3.16 -22.80 -7.22
CA ASN A 12 1.96 -23.17 -6.45
C ASN A 12 1.54 -24.64 -6.68
N HIS A 13 1.76 -25.15 -7.88
CA HIS A 13 1.56 -26.56 -8.20
C HIS A 13 2.49 -27.50 -7.42
N ALA A 14 3.67 -27.01 -6.97
CA ALA A 14 4.63 -27.77 -6.18
C ALA A 14 4.37 -27.68 -4.66
N ALA A 15 3.82 -26.55 -4.16
CA ALA A 15 3.51 -26.34 -2.75
C ALA A 15 2.31 -27.19 -2.24
N LEU A 16 1.35 -27.49 -3.13
CA LEU A 16 0.20 -28.37 -2.83
C LEU A 16 0.61 -29.82 -2.45
N ALA A 17 1.86 -30.22 -2.70
CA ALA A 17 2.37 -31.54 -2.33
C ALA A 17 3.00 -31.59 -0.91
N GLY A 18 3.14 -30.45 -0.22
CA GLY A 18 4.02 -30.35 0.95
C GLY A 18 3.57 -29.38 2.05
N GLY A 19 2.43 -29.66 2.68
CA GLY A 19 2.21 -29.43 4.12
C GLY A 19 2.28 -28.00 4.69
N TYR A 20 2.36 -26.95 3.88
CA TYR A 20 2.16 -25.58 4.35
C TYR A 20 0.74 -25.12 4.02
N ASP A 21 -0.13 -25.14 5.04
CA ASP A 21 -1.46 -24.50 5.02
C ASP A 21 -1.29 -22.97 5.00
N SER A 22 -0.78 -22.41 3.90
CA SER A 22 -1.01 -20.98 3.67
C SER A 22 -2.48 -20.83 3.31
N THR A 23 -3.28 -20.45 4.29
CA THR A 23 -4.68 -20.15 4.07
C THR A 23 -4.77 -19.03 3.04
N LEU A 24 -5.47 -19.30 1.93
CA LEU A 24 -5.85 -18.38 0.85
C LEU A 24 -6.16 -16.94 1.32
N GLU A 25 -6.77 -16.82 2.50
CA GLU A 25 -7.13 -15.57 3.15
C GLU A 25 -5.91 -14.69 3.51
N VAL A 26 -4.80 -15.28 3.93
CA VAL A 26 -3.57 -14.55 4.31
C VAL A 26 -2.91 -13.94 3.08
N SER A 27 -2.80 -14.68 1.98
CA SER A 27 -2.26 -14.15 0.73
C SER A 27 -3.14 -13.01 0.20
N ARG A 28 -4.47 -13.17 0.22
CA ARG A 28 -5.42 -12.11 -0.16
C ARG A 28 -5.32 -10.87 0.74
N ALA A 29 -5.13 -11.05 2.04
CA ALA A 29 -4.96 -9.97 2.99
C ALA A 29 -3.66 -9.19 2.73
N VAL A 30 -2.54 -9.88 2.49
CA VAL A 30 -1.25 -9.24 2.17
C VAL A 30 -1.33 -8.42 0.88
N ILE A 31 -1.93 -8.96 -0.18
CA ILE A 31 -2.15 -8.23 -1.44
C ILE A 31 -3.01 -6.97 -1.18
N SER A 32 -4.10 -7.12 -0.44
CA SER A 32 -5.00 -6.01 -0.10
C SER A 32 -4.28 -4.92 0.71
N LEU A 33 -3.42 -5.29 1.65
CA LEU A 33 -2.61 -4.34 2.44
C LEU A 33 -1.63 -3.57 1.56
N VAL A 34 -0.98 -4.23 0.61
CA VAL A 34 -0.07 -3.58 -0.37
C VAL A 34 -0.84 -2.58 -1.23
N GLU A 35 -1.99 -2.98 -1.77
CA GLU A 35 -2.84 -2.08 -2.57
C GLU A 35 -3.35 -0.89 -1.76
N MET A 36 -3.81 -1.13 -0.53
CA MET A 36 -4.26 -0.10 0.39
C MET A 36 -3.14 0.91 0.69
N CYS A 37 -1.91 0.45 0.96
CA CYS A 37 -0.77 1.33 1.21
C CYS A 37 -0.47 2.23 0.00
N ARG A 38 -0.57 1.69 -1.22
CA ARG A 38 -0.38 2.49 -2.46
C ARG A 38 -1.47 3.55 -2.63
N ARG A 39 -2.73 3.19 -2.41
CA ARG A 39 -3.85 4.16 -2.46
C ARG A 39 -3.71 5.24 -1.40
N LEU A 40 -3.23 4.90 -0.20
CA LEU A 40 -2.95 5.86 0.86
C LEU A 40 -1.82 6.83 0.48
N LEU A 41 -0.74 6.34 -0.15
CA LEU A 41 0.33 7.21 -0.67
C LEU A 41 -0.20 8.22 -1.68
N GLU A 42 -1.00 7.79 -2.66
CA GLU A 42 -1.64 8.68 -3.63
C GLU A 42 -2.58 9.70 -2.95
N ALA A 43 -3.38 9.24 -1.99
CA ALA A 43 -4.28 10.11 -1.23
C ALA A 43 -3.52 11.20 -0.47
N THR A 44 -2.40 10.85 0.19
CA THR A 44 -1.58 11.86 0.89
C THR A 44 -1.02 12.93 -0.03
N GLU A 45 -0.60 12.56 -1.25
CA GLU A 45 -0.15 13.53 -2.24
C GLU A 45 -1.29 14.43 -2.73
N HIS A 46 -2.47 13.87 -2.95
CA HIS A 46 -3.66 14.65 -3.32
C HIS A 46 -4.08 15.63 -2.22
N MET A 47 -4.06 15.21 -0.96
CA MET A 47 -4.35 16.07 0.19
C MET A 47 -3.35 17.22 0.29
N ASP A 48 -2.05 16.93 0.13
CA ASP A 48 -0.96 17.92 0.20
C ASP A 48 -1.11 19.00 -0.88
N ARG A 49 -1.35 18.57 -2.14
CA ARG A 49 -1.60 19.49 -3.27
C ARG A 49 -2.84 20.35 -3.05
N ARG A 50 -3.90 19.77 -2.48
CA ARG A 50 -5.13 20.51 -2.17
C ARG A 50 -4.87 21.62 -1.15
N VAL A 51 -4.19 21.31 -0.04
CA VAL A 51 -3.87 22.30 1.01
C VAL A 51 -3.09 23.49 0.42
N HIS A 52 -2.07 23.22 -0.39
CA HIS A 52 -1.25 24.26 -1.02
C HIS A 52 -2.02 25.10 -2.04
N ARG A 53 -2.89 24.46 -2.84
CA ARG A 53 -3.76 25.17 -3.78
C ARG A 53 -4.75 26.07 -3.05
N ASP A 54 -5.38 25.57 -1.99
CA ASP A 54 -6.40 26.30 -1.23
C ASP A 54 -5.73 27.47 -0.46
N LEU A 55 -4.48 27.30 0.01
CA LEU A 55 -3.65 28.38 0.56
C LEU A 55 -3.35 29.45 -0.51
N ALA A 56 -2.87 29.04 -1.69
CA ALA A 56 -2.53 29.96 -2.78
C ALA A 56 -3.73 30.77 -3.28
N ALA A 57 -4.93 30.19 -3.20
CA ALA A 57 -6.18 30.86 -3.54
C ALA A 57 -6.72 31.75 -2.41
N GLY A 58 -6.10 31.76 -1.23
CA GLY A 58 -6.57 32.51 -0.06
C GLY A 58 -7.91 32.00 0.51
N VAL A 59 -8.25 30.73 0.24
CA VAL A 59 -9.52 30.11 0.68
C VAL A 59 -9.32 29.07 1.79
N LEU A 60 -8.06 28.80 2.16
CA LEU A 60 -7.75 27.92 3.29
C LEU A 60 -8.20 28.59 4.59
N ALA A 61 -9.21 28.01 5.25
CA ALA A 61 -9.80 28.52 6.47
C ALA A 61 -9.83 27.42 7.56
N PRO A 62 -8.73 27.24 8.32
CA PRO A 62 -8.70 26.35 9.47
C PRO A 62 -9.73 26.78 10.53
N ASP A 63 -10.39 25.82 11.17
CA ASP A 63 -11.39 26.05 12.22
C ASP A 63 -10.80 26.02 13.64
N ASP A 64 -9.54 25.64 13.78
CA ASP A 64 -8.78 25.52 15.03
C ASP A 64 -8.12 26.84 15.48
N GLY A 65 -8.30 27.93 14.73
CA GLY A 65 -7.73 29.25 15.01
C GLY A 65 -6.27 29.41 14.60
N THR A 66 -5.66 28.42 13.95
CA THR A 66 -4.32 28.53 13.36
C THR A 66 -4.33 29.42 12.12
N ARG A 67 -3.20 30.09 11.85
CA ARG A 67 -3.07 30.87 10.60
C ARG A 67 -3.02 29.92 9.41
N PRO A 68 -3.61 30.25 8.24
CA PRO A 68 -3.60 29.38 7.07
C PRO A 68 -2.21 28.87 6.67
N GLU A 69 -1.18 29.72 6.75
CA GLU A 69 0.20 29.35 6.41
C GLU A 69 0.79 28.36 7.43
N GLU A 70 0.53 28.56 8.72
CA GLU A 70 0.97 27.66 9.79
C GLU A 70 0.27 26.30 9.66
N HIS A 71 -1.03 26.32 9.37
CA HIS A 71 -1.82 25.11 9.17
C HIS A 71 -1.34 24.33 7.94
N ALA A 72 -1.11 25.02 6.82
CA ALA A 72 -0.59 24.40 5.61
C ALA A 72 0.79 23.79 5.83
N HIS A 73 1.67 24.48 6.55
CA HIS A 73 2.99 23.96 6.92
C HIS A 73 2.87 22.70 7.79
N GLY A 74 2.05 22.74 8.85
CA GLY A 74 1.82 21.60 9.72
C GLY A 74 1.23 20.39 8.97
N ALA A 75 0.26 20.62 8.09
CA ALA A 75 -0.31 19.59 7.21
C ALA A 75 0.75 18.99 6.27
N GLY A 76 1.60 19.82 5.66
CA GLY A 76 2.69 19.36 4.80
C GLY A 76 3.69 18.47 5.52
N VAL A 77 4.08 18.82 6.75
CA VAL A 77 4.95 17.99 7.60
C VAL A 77 4.28 16.66 7.95
N ALA A 78 3.03 16.70 8.43
CA ALA A 78 2.31 15.49 8.81
C ALA A 78 2.09 14.53 7.61
N LEU A 79 1.78 15.07 6.43
CA LEU A 79 1.62 14.28 5.21
C LEU A 79 2.96 13.72 4.70
N LEU A 80 4.07 14.45 4.88
CA LEU A 80 5.40 13.92 4.59
C LEU A 80 5.74 12.74 5.50
N ASP A 81 5.52 12.88 6.81
CA ASP A 81 5.77 11.81 7.79
C ASP A 81 4.89 10.58 7.49
N ALA A 82 3.61 10.79 7.16
CA ALA A 82 2.71 9.72 6.76
C ALA A 82 3.22 8.98 5.51
N ARG A 83 3.73 9.69 4.50
CA ARG A 83 4.31 9.08 3.29
C ARG A 83 5.55 8.24 3.59
N LEU A 84 6.41 8.72 4.48
CA LEU A 84 7.59 7.96 4.91
C LEU A 84 7.19 6.67 5.63
N ALA A 85 6.24 6.76 6.58
CA ALA A 85 5.74 5.59 7.31
C ALA A 85 5.04 4.56 6.38
N LEU A 86 4.21 5.03 5.44
CA LEU A 86 3.56 4.15 4.46
C LEU A 86 4.56 3.50 3.50
N SER A 87 5.61 4.22 3.11
CA SER A 87 6.67 3.68 2.24
C SER A 87 7.47 2.59 2.95
N GLU A 88 7.81 2.81 4.23
CA GLU A 88 8.46 1.80 5.07
C GLU A 88 7.57 0.56 5.23
N LEU A 89 6.30 0.75 5.59
CA LEU A 89 5.34 -0.35 5.72
C LEU A 89 5.21 -1.14 4.41
N LEU A 90 5.09 -0.44 3.27
CA LEU A 90 5.04 -1.08 1.96
C LEU A 90 6.30 -1.89 1.67
N GLY A 91 7.48 -1.37 2.00
CA GLY A 91 8.75 -2.09 1.88
C GLY A 91 8.76 -3.37 2.73
N GLN A 92 8.35 -3.29 3.99
CA GLN A 92 8.27 -4.45 4.89
C GLN A 92 7.26 -5.48 4.38
N LEU A 93 6.09 -5.06 3.89
CA LEU A 93 5.09 -5.95 3.30
C LEU A 93 5.62 -6.65 2.05
N GLN A 94 6.39 -5.97 1.21
CA GLN A 94 7.04 -6.56 0.03
C GLN A 94 8.09 -7.60 0.42
N VAL A 95 8.93 -7.31 1.42
CA VAL A 95 9.92 -8.27 1.95
C VAL A 95 9.22 -9.49 2.55
N ALA A 96 8.20 -9.27 3.39
CA ALA A 96 7.40 -10.35 3.96
C ALA A 96 6.76 -11.19 2.85
N SER A 97 6.14 -10.57 1.85
CA SER A 97 5.57 -11.27 0.69
C SER A 97 6.62 -12.11 -0.05
N GLY A 98 7.85 -11.62 -0.19
CA GLY A 98 8.95 -12.39 -0.77
C GLY A 98 9.37 -13.61 0.07
N HIS A 99 9.34 -13.50 1.40
CA HIS A 99 9.56 -14.66 2.27
C HIS A 99 8.42 -15.68 2.18
N LEU A 100 7.17 -15.22 2.19
CA LEU A 100 6.00 -16.10 2.04
C LEU A 100 6.03 -16.82 0.68
N TRP A 101 6.46 -16.11 -0.37
CA TRP A 101 6.70 -16.69 -1.69
C TRP A 101 7.69 -17.85 -1.65
N HIS A 102 8.86 -17.65 -1.05
CA HIS A 102 9.89 -18.68 -0.93
C HIS A 102 9.48 -19.88 -0.06
N LEU A 103 8.41 -19.72 0.74
CA LEU A 103 7.81 -20.79 1.53
C LEU A 103 6.63 -21.48 0.81
N GLY A 104 6.30 -21.08 -0.42
CA GLY A 104 5.16 -21.64 -1.17
C GLY A 104 3.80 -21.20 -0.63
N MET A 105 3.74 -20.07 0.06
CA MET A 105 2.57 -19.62 0.83
C MET A 105 1.78 -18.46 0.16
N VAL A 106 1.93 -18.28 -1.14
CA VAL A 106 1.29 -17.18 -1.89
C VAL A 106 0.41 -17.76 -2.99
N PHE A 107 -0.90 -17.74 -2.77
CA PHE A 107 -1.89 -18.14 -3.76
C PHE A 107 -1.95 -17.14 -4.94
N GLU A 108 -2.05 -17.67 -6.16
CA GLU A 108 -2.43 -16.93 -7.37
C GLU A 108 -3.81 -17.46 -7.81
N PRO A 109 -4.84 -16.60 -7.98
CA PRO A 109 -6.13 -17.06 -8.48
C PRO A 109 -5.97 -17.58 -9.91
N GLU A 110 -6.43 -18.81 -10.16
CA GLU A 110 -6.53 -19.34 -11.51
C GLU A 110 -7.48 -18.43 -12.33
N GLU A 111 -7.11 -18.15 -13.58
CA GLU A 111 -7.87 -17.27 -14.50
C GLU A 111 -9.32 -17.75 -14.78
N ASP A 112 -9.71 -18.93 -14.30
CA ASP A 112 -11.00 -19.58 -14.57
C ASP A 112 -12.03 -19.44 -13.42
N GLU A 113 -11.74 -18.74 -12.32
CA GLU A 113 -12.74 -18.43 -11.28
C GLU A 113 -13.28 -16.98 -11.44
N ALA A 114 -14.14 -16.78 -12.44
CA ALA A 114 -14.98 -15.59 -12.62
C ALA A 114 -16.46 -15.98 -12.79
#